data_AF-A0A1C3NY70-F1
#
_entry.id   AF-A0A1C3NY70-F1
#
_cell.length_a   1.000
_cell.length_b   1.000
_cell.length_c   1.000
_cell.angle_alpha   90.00
_cell.angle_beta   90.00
_cell.angle_gamma   90.00
#
_symmetry.space_group_name_H-M   'P 1'
#
loop_
_entity.id
_entity.type
_entity.pdbx_description
1 polymer ?
#
loop_
_entity_poly.entity_id
_entity_poly.type
_entity_poly.pdbx_seq_one_letter_code
_entity_poly.pdbx_strand_id
1 'polypeptide(L)'
;MEQVLVGGDGLTLLMCPQCGDERGFEQPPCCDGHGADCPDRACVDCGTAVCVNPGQADFPAPRARVEVPGPSGGSPLQQQLCHVA
;
A
#
# COMPACT_ATOMS: atom_id res chain seq x y z
N MET A 1 37.74 0.89 21.88
CA MET A 1 36.43 1.48 21.55
C MET A 1 36.66 2.13 20.21
N GLU A 2 36.07 1.68 19.12
CA GLU A 2 34.64 1.74 18.84
C GLU A 2 34.33 0.98 17.52
N GLN A 3 33.31 0.12 17.60
CA GLN A 3 32.42 -0.38 16.55
C GLN A 3 32.97 -0.69 15.14
N VAL A 4 33.31 -1.97 14.92
CA VAL A 4 33.13 -2.65 13.63
C VAL A 4 31.74 -3.29 13.65
N LEU A 5 30.74 -2.59 13.12
CA LEU A 5 29.47 -3.19 12.73
C LEU A 5 29.41 -3.13 11.20
N VAL A 6 30.18 -4.00 10.56
CA VAL A 6 30.02 -4.29 9.14
C VAL A 6 28.76 -5.14 9.00
N GLY A 7 27.61 -4.50 8.80
CA GLY A 7 26.45 -5.14 8.16
C GLY A 7 26.84 -5.41 6.71
N GLY A 8 27.58 -6.49 6.49
CA GLY A 8 28.36 -6.76 5.28
C GLY A 8 27.61 -7.49 4.17
N ASP A 9 26.30 -7.59 4.27
CA ASP A 9 25.47 -8.39 3.36
C ASP A 9 24.74 -7.54 2.30
N GLY A 10 24.84 -6.21 2.35
CA GLY A 10 24.17 -5.32 1.39
C GLY A 10 22.64 -5.44 1.41
N LEU A 11 22.07 -6.09 2.43
CA LEU A 11 20.64 -6.27 2.57
C LEU A 11 20.02 -5.02 3.18
N THR A 12 18.88 -4.63 2.63
CA THR A 12 18.09 -3.53 3.17
C THR A 12 17.18 -4.06 4.26
N LEU A 13 17.23 -3.51 5.48
CA LEU A 13 16.32 -3.90 6.56
C LEU A 13 14.94 -3.25 6.34
N LEU A 14 13.91 -4.08 6.18
CA LEU A 14 12.52 -3.64 5.97
C LEU A 14 11.56 -4.50 6.82
N MET A 15 10.37 -3.97 7.08
CA MET A 15 9.31 -4.72 7.75
C MET A 15 8.71 -5.76 6.79
N CYS A 16 8.84 -7.04 7.12
CA CYS A 16 8.25 -8.10 6.34
C CYS A 16 6.79 -8.34 6.76
N PRO A 17 5.80 -8.17 5.87
CA PRO A 17 4.39 -8.39 6.23
C PRO A 17 4.05 -9.86 6.49
N GLN A 18 4.86 -10.79 5.99
CA GLN A 18 4.68 -12.23 6.19
C GLN A 18 5.33 -12.72 7.49
N CYS A 19 6.53 -12.23 7.82
CA CYS A 19 7.21 -12.56 9.07
C CYS A 19 6.67 -11.77 10.26
N GLY A 20 6.18 -10.55 10.03
CA GLY A 20 5.69 -9.66 11.08
C GLY A 20 6.79 -8.91 11.84
N ASP A 21 8.00 -8.84 11.31
CA ASP A 21 9.16 -8.17 11.93
C ASP A 21 10.10 -7.57 10.86
N GLU A 22 11.10 -6.81 11.31
CA GLU A 22 12.22 -6.35 10.49
C GLU A 22 13.10 -7.53 10.04
N ARG A 23 13.32 -7.63 8.73
CA ARG A 23 14.14 -8.66 8.09
C ARG A 23 15.05 -8.03 7.04
N GLY A 24 16.13 -8.73 6.69
CA GLY A 24 16.99 -8.35 5.58
C GLY A 24 16.33 -8.67 4.24
N PHE A 25 16.39 -7.72 3.32
CA PHE A 25 15.89 -7.89 1.96
C PHE A 25 17.02 -7.75 0.95
N GLU A 26 17.11 -8.73 0.05
CA GLU A 26 17.99 -8.70 -1.12
C GLU A 26 17.25 -8.12 -2.33
N GLN A 27 18.01 -7.61 -3.30
CA GLN A 27 17.46 -7.18 -4.58
C GLN A 27 17.60 -8.33 -5.58
N PRO A 28 16.51 -9.01 -5.95
CA PRO A 28 16.59 -10.07 -6.94
C PRO A 28 16.99 -9.50 -8.31
N PRO A 29 17.56 -10.34 -9.19
CA PRO A 29 17.89 -9.93 -10.56
C PRO A 29 16.62 -9.46 -11.27
N CYS A 30 16.57 -8.17 -11.57
CA CYS A 30 15.43 -7.56 -12.26
C CYS A 30 15.54 -7.77 -13.77
N CYS A 31 14.65 -8.60 -14.35
CA CYS A 31 14.55 -8.78 -15.80
C CYS A 31 14.02 -7.54 -16.54
N ASP A 32 13.42 -6.58 -15.82
CA ASP A 32 12.83 -5.37 -16.37
C ASP A 32 13.89 -4.28 -16.71
N GLY A 33 15.16 -4.53 -16.37
CA GLY A 33 16.28 -3.65 -16.76
C GLY A 33 16.58 -2.52 -15.79
N HIS A 34 15.96 -2.51 -14.60
CA HIS A 34 16.19 -1.49 -13.58
C HIS A 34 17.55 -1.59 -12.87
N GLY A 35 18.30 -2.67 -13.07
CA GLY A 35 19.64 -2.84 -12.51
C GLY A 35 19.66 -2.66 -10.99
N ALA A 36 20.56 -1.78 -10.50
CA ALA A 36 20.74 -1.49 -9.08
C ALA A 36 19.67 -0.56 -8.47
N ASP A 37 18.88 0.15 -9.30
CA ASP A 37 17.82 1.06 -8.83
C ASP A 37 16.44 0.38 -8.80
N CYS A 38 16.38 -0.95 -9.03
CA CYS A 38 15.12 -1.67 -8.98
C CYS A 38 14.45 -1.47 -7.61
N PRO A 39 13.15 -1.13 -7.55
CA PRO A 39 12.43 -0.99 -6.29
C PRO A 39 12.07 -2.34 -5.66
N ASP A 40 12.25 -3.44 -6.39
CA ASP A 40 11.88 -4.79 -5.92
C ASP A 40 12.90 -5.33 -4.90
N ARG A 41 12.37 -5.83 -3.77
CA ARG A 41 13.14 -6.33 -2.64
C ARG A 41 12.51 -7.63 -2.16
N ALA A 42 13.30 -8.70 -2.02
CA ALA A 42 12.84 -10.00 -1.53
C ALA A 42 13.42 -10.30 -0.15
N CYS A 43 12.58 -10.72 0.79
CA CYS A 43 13.01 -11.12 2.13
C CYS A 43 13.90 -12.37 2.05
N VAL A 44 15.11 -12.32 2.61
CA VAL A 44 16.07 -13.44 2.55
C VAL A 44 15.65 -14.65 3.39
N ASP A 45 14.72 -14.46 4.33
CA ASP A 45 14.25 -15.50 5.25
C ASP A 45 13.05 -16.28 4.68
N CYS A 46 12.07 -15.56 4.13
CA CYS A 46 10.78 -16.14 3.73
C CYS A 46 10.43 -15.95 2.24
N GLY A 47 11.22 -15.17 1.49
CA GLY A 47 11.04 -14.94 0.06
C GLY A 47 9.94 -13.93 -0.32
N THR A 48 9.29 -13.27 0.65
CA THR A 48 8.28 -12.24 0.35
C THR A 48 8.90 -11.06 -0.41
N ALA A 49 8.34 -10.75 -1.58
CA ALA A 49 8.72 -9.58 -2.38
C ALA A 49 7.92 -8.34 -1.97
N VAL A 50 8.61 -7.20 -1.83
CA VAL A 50 8.05 -5.88 -1.54
C VAL A 50 8.67 -4.86 -2.50
N CYS A 51 7.86 -3.93 -3.01
CA CYS A 51 8.34 -2.83 -3.85
C CYS A 51 8.52 -1.57 -3.00
N VAL A 52 9.76 -1.12 -2.84
CA VAL A 52 10.10 0.09 -2.10
C VAL A 52 10.29 1.23 -3.09
N ASN A 53 9.37 2.18 -3.11
CA ASN A 53 9.50 3.39 -3.94
C ASN A 53 10.17 4.50 -3.12
N PRO A 54 11.46 4.84 -3.37
CA PRO A 54 12.16 5.88 -2.61
C PRO A 54 11.59 7.29 -2.82
N GLY A 55 10.67 7.48 -3.78
CA GLY A 55 10.03 8.76 -4.09
C GLY A 55 8.62 8.94 -3.51
N GLN A 56 8.05 7.93 -2.83
CA GLN A 56 6.73 8.05 -2.21
C GLN A 56 6.85 8.42 -0.73
N ALA A 57 7.33 9.64 -0.47
CA ALA A 57 6.97 10.33 0.76
C ALA A 57 5.47 10.63 0.69
N ASP A 58 4.67 9.83 1.40
CA ASP A 58 3.27 10.09 1.78
C ASP A 58 2.52 10.97 0.77
N PHE A 59 2.20 10.43 -0.41
CA PHE A 59 1.12 11.05 -1.16
C PHE A 59 -0.15 10.70 -0.37
N PRO A 60 -0.82 11.67 0.28
CA PRO A 60 -2.07 11.36 0.94
C PRO A 60 -2.97 10.78 -0.14
N ALA A 61 -3.41 9.53 0.07
CA ALA A 61 -4.38 8.89 -0.81
C ALA A 61 -5.45 9.93 -1.15
N PRO A 62 -5.83 10.10 -2.44
CA PRO A 62 -6.92 11.00 -2.76
C PRO A 62 -8.10 10.50 -1.94
N ARG A 63 -8.45 11.26 -0.92
CA ARG A 63 -9.61 11.04 -0.07
C ARG A 63 -10.78 11.04 -1.03
N ALA A 64 -11.17 9.82 -1.43
CA ALA A 64 -12.36 9.58 -2.20
C ALA A 64 -13.44 10.34 -1.46
N ARG A 65 -13.95 11.39 -2.09
CA ARG A 65 -15.10 12.12 -1.57
C ARG A 65 -16.19 11.06 -1.49
N VAL A 66 -16.51 10.60 -0.28
CA VAL A 66 -17.77 9.90 -0.04
C VAL A 66 -18.83 10.93 -0.33
N GLU A 67 -19.38 10.86 -1.53
CA GLU A 67 -20.66 11.48 -1.83
C GLU A 67 -21.67 10.69 -1.00
N VAL A 68 -22.06 11.24 0.14
CA VAL A 68 -23.21 10.74 0.91
C VAL A 68 -24.45 11.04 0.07
N PRO A 69 -25.15 10.05 -0.49
CA PRO A 69 -26.50 10.30 -1.00
C PRO A 69 -27.35 10.72 0.19
N GLY A 70 -27.83 11.97 0.17
CA GLY A 70 -28.69 12.50 1.21
C GLY A 70 -29.99 11.68 1.33
N PRO A 71 -30.63 11.62 2.51
CA PRO A 71 -31.91 10.94 2.64
C PRO A 71 -32.97 11.74 1.88
N SER A 72 -33.40 11.23 0.72
CA SER A 72 -34.65 11.63 0.08
C SER A 72 -35.81 11.10 0.94
N GLY A 73 -36.10 11.81 2.03
CA GLY A 73 -37.24 11.57 2.90
C GLY A 73 -38.47 12.37 2.45
N GLY A 74 -39.56 11.65 2.13
CA GLY A 74 -40.96 12.11 2.20
C GLY A 74 -41.51 12.81 0.95
N SER A 75 -42.66 12.44 0.38
CA SER A 75 -43.91 12.08 1.07
C SER A 75 -44.87 11.22 0.21
N PRO A 76 -45.67 10.31 0.81
CA PRO A 76 -46.66 9.48 0.11
C PRO A 76 -48.00 10.19 -0.23
N LEU A 77 -48.14 11.49 0.03
CA LEU A 77 -49.44 12.19 -0.05
C LEU A 77 -49.88 12.56 -1.49
N GLN A 78 -49.04 12.39 -2.50
CA GLN A 78 -49.39 12.70 -3.91
C GLN A 78 -50.09 11.55 -4.66
N GLN A 79 -50.10 10.32 -4.12
CA GLN A 79 -50.65 9.15 -4.84
C GLN A 79 -52.18 8.98 -4.67
N GLN A 80 -52.85 9.79 -3.83
CA GLN A 80 -54.28 9.63 -3.49
C GLN A 80 -55.22 10.55 -4.31
N LEU A 81 -54.72 11.24 -5.33
CA LEU A 81 -55.46 12.29 -6.04
C LEU A 81 -55.97 11.86 -7.43
N CYS A 82 -55.51 10.73 -7.97
CA CYS A 82 -55.77 10.37 -9.38
C CYS A 82 -56.93 9.40 -9.59
N HIS A 83 -57.58 8.86 -8.56
CA HIS A 83 -58.70 7.92 -8.72
C HIS A 83 -59.98 8.50 -8.10
N VAL A 84 -60.52 9.58 -8.68
CA VAL A 84 -61.90 10.01 -8.46
C VAL A 84 -62.82 9.28 -9.46
N ALA A 85 -63.99 8.94 -8.91
CA ALA A 85 -65.11 8.17 -9.44
C ALA A 85 -65.64 8.57 -10.82
#